data_AF-A0A8T5UHA1-F1
#
_entry.id   AF-A0A8T5UHA1-F1
#
_cell.length_a   1.000
_cell.length_b   1.000
_cell.length_c   1.000
_cell.angle_alpha   90.00
_cell.angle_beta   90.00
_cell.angle_gamma   90.00
#
_symmetry.space_group_name_H-M   'P 1'
#
loop_
_entity.id
_entity.type
_entity.pdbx_description
1 polymer ?
#
loop_
_entity_poly.entity_id
_entity_poly.type
_entity_poly.pdbx_seq_one_letter_code
_entity_poly.pdbx_strand_id
1 'polypeptide(L)'
;MSDNEFYRLWNKFGRDMNIVAILTLLSIVTGVTGFVAIIFVLVSLGNIKLINAKVKSLYLYDFHKKMVSSTIIKLISIGLLAIGIVGIVFSSYFWFETGPVYWETLVINIILSCSPAVIGLILFTVGYSIEMKAWGNLKLYIAENRSLFPEHVASEVLDGVDKLKTAALMYALGFLGVTLIVGFI
;
A
#
# COMPACT_ATOMS: atom_id res chain seq x y z
N MET A 1 22.68 15.83 -14.87
CA MET A 1 21.77 16.36 -13.84
C MET A 1 22.56 17.22 -12.88
N SER A 2 22.26 18.52 -12.81
CA SER A 2 22.95 19.45 -11.90
C SER A 2 22.59 19.18 -10.43
N ASP A 3 23.30 19.78 -9.49
CA ASP A 3 23.00 19.62 -8.06
C ASP A 3 21.70 20.32 -7.67
N ASN A 4 21.42 21.48 -8.27
CA ASN A 4 20.12 22.16 -8.11
C ASN A 4 18.95 21.27 -8.56
N GLU A 5 19.13 20.51 -9.64
CA GLU A 5 18.11 19.58 -10.12
C GLU A 5 17.93 18.37 -9.17
N PHE A 6 19.02 17.87 -8.58
CA PHE A 6 18.97 16.80 -7.57
C PHE A 6 18.12 17.21 -6.37
N TYR A 7 18.42 18.36 -5.77
CA TYR A 7 17.66 18.87 -4.61
C TYR A 7 16.20 19.17 -4.97
N ARG A 8 15.96 19.71 -6.18
CA ARG A 8 14.60 19.94 -6.68
C ARG A 8 13.77 18.66 -6.77
N LEU A 9 14.37 17.55 -7.23
CA LEU A 9 13.66 16.26 -7.32
C LEU A 9 13.35 15.67 -5.95
N TRP A 10 14.28 15.76 -4.99
CA TRP A 10 14.03 15.34 -3.60
C TRP A 10 12.92 16.16 -2.95
N ASN A 11 12.93 17.48 -3.15
CA ASN A 11 11.89 18.35 -2.63
C ASN A 11 10.52 18.02 -3.25
N LYS A 12 10.46 17.77 -4.57
CA LYS A 12 9.23 17.30 -5.22
C LYS A 12 8.74 15.98 -4.64
N PHE A 13 9.63 15.00 -4.47
CA PHE A 13 9.29 13.71 -3.84
C PHE A 13 8.69 13.91 -2.44
N GLY A 14 9.35 14.68 -1.57
CA GLY A 14 8.87 14.95 -0.21
C GLY A 14 7.51 15.65 -0.20
N ARG A 15 7.33 16.66 -1.05
CA ARG A 15 6.05 17.37 -1.19
C ARG A 15 4.93 16.45 -1.67
N ASP A 16 5.19 15.63 -2.69
CA ASP A 16 4.18 14.73 -3.25
C ASP A 16 3.82 13.64 -2.21
N MET A 17 4.78 13.14 -1.42
CA MET A 17 4.51 12.21 -0.31
C MET A 17 3.71 12.85 0.83
N ASN A 18 3.91 14.14 1.11
CA ASN A 18 3.09 14.86 2.08
C ASN A 18 1.62 14.97 1.59
N ILE A 19 1.43 15.27 0.30
CA ILE A 19 0.09 15.26 -0.32
C ILE A 19 -0.55 13.87 -0.20
N VAL A 20 0.21 12.79 -0.45
CA VAL A 20 -0.27 11.42 -0.24
C VAL A 20 -0.75 11.20 1.19
N ALA A 21 0.03 11.61 2.20
CA ALA A 21 -0.35 11.44 3.60
C ALA A 21 -1.67 12.16 3.94
N ILE A 22 -1.85 13.40 3.47
CA ILE A 22 -3.09 14.16 3.64
C ILE A 22 -4.26 13.46 2.95
N LEU A 23 -4.08 13.01 1.71
CA LEU A 23 -5.12 12.31 0.95
C LEU A 23 -5.48 10.97 1.60
N THR A 24 -4.52 10.23 2.15
CA THR A 24 -4.78 8.99 2.88
C THR A 24 -5.64 9.25 4.12
N LEU A 25 -5.35 10.31 4.89
CA LEU A 25 -6.20 10.71 6.03
C LEU A 25 -7.62 11.11 5.60
N LEU A 26 -7.75 11.89 4.53
CA LEU A 26 -9.05 12.27 3.97
C LEU A 26 -9.84 11.07 3.41
N SER A 27 -9.14 10.01 3.01
CA SER A 27 -9.77 8.79 2.48
C SER A 27 -10.53 8.03 3.54
N ILE A 28 -10.16 8.18 4.81
CA ILE A 28 -10.90 7.60 5.94
C ILE A 28 -12.32 8.19 6.02
N VAL A 29 -12.47 9.47 5.68
CA VAL A 29 -13.76 10.18 5.75
C VAL A 29 -14.54 10.07 4.44
N THR A 30 -13.86 10.22 3.30
CA THR A 30 -14.51 10.39 1.99
C THR A 30 -14.45 9.17 1.08
N GLY A 31 -13.57 8.20 1.36
CA GLY A 31 -13.34 7.00 0.55
C GLY A 31 -12.64 7.22 -0.80
N VAL A 32 -13.03 8.24 -1.56
CA VAL A 32 -12.62 8.43 -2.98
C VAL A 32 -11.20 8.97 -3.14
N THR A 33 -10.70 9.73 -2.16
CA THR A 33 -9.36 10.35 -2.22
C THR A 33 -8.21 9.33 -2.27
N GLY A 34 -8.47 8.05 -1.98
CA GLY A 34 -7.48 6.99 -2.00
C GLY A 34 -6.93 6.73 -3.40
N PHE A 35 -7.78 6.81 -4.43
CA PHE A 35 -7.35 6.67 -5.83
C PHE A 35 -6.42 7.81 -6.26
N VAL A 36 -6.72 9.03 -5.82
CA VAL A 36 -5.87 10.20 -6.09
C VAL A 36 -4.52 10.06 -5.41
N ALA A 37 -4.50 9.58 -4.16
CA ALA A 37 -3.25 9.32 -3.43
C ALA A 37 -2.32 8.36 -4.19
N ILE A 38 -2.87 7.31 -4.82
CA ILE A 38 -2.09 6.34 -5.61
C ILE A 38 -1.41 7.03 -6.81
N ILE A 39 -2.08 7.96 -7.48
CA ILE A 39 -1.49 8.72 -8.60
C ILE A 39 -0.27 9.51 -8.10
N PHE A 40 -0.40 10.20 -6.96
CA PHE A 40 0.72 10.95 -6.38
C PHE A 40 1.88 10.06 -5.94
N VAL A 41 1.62 8.86 -5.42
CA VAL A 41 2.68 7.87 -5.14
C VAL A 41 3.42 7.49 -6.42
N LEU A 42 2.72 7.21 -7.52
CA LEU A 42 3.37 6.84 -8.78
C LEU A 42 4.19 8.00 -9.37
N VAL A 43 3.67 9.23 -9.29
CA VAL A 43 4.40 10.44 -9.71
C VAL A 43 5.66 10.64 -8.86
N SER A 44 5.56 10.50 -7.54
CA SER A 44 6.69 10.68 -6.62
C SER A 44 7.79 9.64 -6.87
N LEU A 45 7.42 8.39 -7.19
CA LEU A 45 8.37 7.35 -7.58
C LEU A 45 9.07 7.66 -8.91
N GLY A 46 8.42 8.38 -9.83
CA GLY A 46 9.08 8.92 -11.03
C GLY A 46 10.27 9.82 -10.69
N ASN A 47 10.15 10.67 -9.66
CA ASN A 47 11.25 11.52 -9.19
C ASN A 47 12.41 10.66 -8.64
N ILE A 48 12.10 9.61 -7.87
CA ILE A 48 13.11 8.68 -7.32
C ILE A 48 13.86 7.95 -8.42
N LYS A 49 13.18 7.53 -9.49
CA LYS A 49 13.81 6.91 -10.65
C LYS A 49 14.85 7.84 -11.28
N LEU A 50 14.53 9.12 -11.43
CA LEU A 50 15.44 10.14 -11.96
C LEU A 50 16.63 10.40 -11.03
N ILE A 51 16.39 10.49 -9.71
CA ILE A 51 17.45 10.62 -8.70
C ILE A 51 18.40 9.43 -8.79
N ASN A 52 17.84 8.22 -8.85
CA ASN A 52 18.65 7.01 -8.93
C ASN A 52 19.46 6.89 -10.22
N ALA A 53 18.98 7.45 -11.34
CA ALA A 53 19.76 7.49 -12.58
C ALA A 53 21.05 8.32 -12.43
N LYS A 54 21.06 9.33 -11.55
CA LYS A 54 22.27 10.12 -11.23
C LYS A 54 23.16 9.41 -10.20
N VAL A 55 22.60 8.98 -9.08
CA VAL A 55 23.37 8.48 -7.93
C VAL A 55 23.76 7.00 -8.08
N LYS A 56 23.04 6.25 -8.92
CA LYS A 56 23.25 4.81 -9.17
C LYS A 56 23.29 3.98 -7.87
N SER A 57 22.39 4.27 -6.93
CA SER A 57 22.32 3.58 -5.65
C SER A 57 21.44 2.34 -5.75
N LEU A 58 21.95 1.18 -5.31
CA LEU A 58 21.17 -0.06 -5.25
C LEU A 58 19.95 0.09 -4.33
N TYR A 59 20.07 0.83 -3.23
CA TYR A 59 18.99 1.04 -2.28
C TYR A 59 17.82 1.84 -2.87
N LEU A 60 18.09 2.91 -3.63
CA LEU A 60 17.03 3.67 -4.31
C LEU A 60 16.39 2.86 -5.43
N TYR A 61 17.19 2.08 -6.17
CA TYR A 61 16.66 1.16 -7.18
C TYR A 61 15.66 0.18 -6.57
N ASP A 62 16.06 -0.49 -5.49
CA ASP A 62 15.21 -1.47 -4.83
C ASP A 62 14.02 -0.83 -4.11
N PHE A 63 14.19 0.37 -3.52
CA PHE A 63 13.08 1.14 -2.96
C PHE A 63 12.01 1.40 -4.03
N HIS A 64 12.42 1.96 -5.18
CA HIS A 64 11.51 2.22 -6.30
C HIS A 64 10.82 0.93 -6.77
N LYS A 65 11.60 -0.12 -7.05
CA LYS A 65 11.07 -1.40 -7.54
C LYS A 65 10.07 -2.02 -6.57
N LYS A 66 10.39 -2.06 -5.28
CA LYS A 66 9.52 -2.63 -4.24
C LYS A 66 8.28 -1.77 -4.01
N MET A 67 8.39 -0.44 -3.99
CA MET A 67 7.22 0.45 -3.86
C MET A 67 6.23 0.28 -5.02
N VAL A 68 6.73 0.24 -6.26
CA VAL A 68 5.87 -0.01 -7.44
C VAL A 68 5.21 -1.39 -7.34
N SER A 69 6.00 -2.43 -7.07
CA SER A 69 5.48 -3.80 -6.95
C SER A 69 4.44 -3.94 -5.84
N SER A 70 4.71 -3.37 -4.67
CA SER A 70 3.78 -3.33 -3.54
C SER A 70 2.47 -2.63 -3.91
N THR A 71 2.54 -1.48 -4.57
CA THR A 71 1.36 -0.70 -4.98
C THR A 71 0.47 -1.51 -5.95
N ILE A 72 1.07 -2.16 -6.95
CA ILE A 72 0.34 -3.01 -7.91
C ILE A 72 -0.29 -4.21 -7.21
N ILE A 73 0.45 -4.90 -6.35
CA ILE A 73 -0.06 -6.06 -5.60
C ILE A 73 -1.26 -5.64 -4.75
N LYS A 74 -1.17 -4.53 -4.01
CA LYS A 74 -2.27 -4.02 -3.18
C LYS A 74 -3.51 -3.66 -4.01
N LEU A 75 -3.34 -3.05 -5.18
CA LEU A 75 -4.45 -2.74 -6.10
C LEU A 75 -5.19 -4.01 -6.54
N ILE A 76 -4.46 -5.03 -6.99
CA ILE A 76 -5.03 -6.33 -7.38
C ILE A 76 -5.74 -6.98 -6.19
N SER A 77 -5.12 -6.91 -5.00
CA SER A 77 -5.67 -7.46 -3.76
C SER A 77 -7.01 -6.82 -3.39
N ILE A 78 -7.12 -5.49 -3.48
CA ILE A 78 -8.37 -4.75 -3.21
C ILE A 78 -9.46 -5.20 -4.18
N GLY A 79 -9.15 -5.38 -5.46
CA GLY A 79 -10.11 -5.88 -6.45
C GLY A 79 -10.63 -7.28 -6.12
N LEU A 80 -9.74 -8.21 -5.76
CA LEU A 80 -10.10 -9.57 -5.37
C LEU A 80 -10.93 -9.60 -4.08
N LEU A 81 -10.55 -8.79 -3.09
CA LEU A 81 -11.31 -8.62 -1.85
C LEU A 81 -12.73 -8.10 -2.13
N ALA A 82 -12.86 -7.08 -2.98
CA ALA A 82 -14.17 -6.53 -3.36
C ALA A 82 -15.04 -7.58 -4.07
N ILE A 83 -14.49 -8.33 -5.03
CA ILE A 83 -15.21 -9.41 -5.71
C ILE A 83 -15.68 -10.47 -4.70
N GLY A 84 -14.79 -10.91 -3.80
CA GLY A 84 -15.13 -11.90 -2.80
C GLY A 84 -16.21 -11.43 -1.82
N ILE A 85 -16.10 -10.20 -1.31
CA ILE A 85 -17.09 -9.62 -0.39
C ILE A 85 -18.45 -9.45 -1.08
N VAL A 86 -18.48 -8.89 -2.29
CA VAL A 86 -19.73 -8.73 -3.06
C VAL A 86 -20.35 -10.09 -3.35
N GLY A 87 -19.54 -11.09 -3.72
CA GLY A 87 -20.01 -12.45 -3.94
C GLY A 87 -20.65 -13.08 -2.70
N ILE A 88 -20.03 -12.92 -1.53
CA ILE A 88 -20.58 -13.39 -0.25
C ILE A 88 -21.91 -12.68 0.04
N VAL A 89 -21.95 -11.35 0.01
CA VAL A 89 -23.15 -10.56 0.32
C VAL A 89 -24.30 -10.92 -0.62
N PHE A 90 -24.04 -11.01 -1.93
CA PHE A 90 -25.06 -11.32 -2.92
C PHE A 90 -25.58 -12.76 -2.78
N SER A 91 -24.68 -13.71 -2.49
CA SER A 91 -25.06 -15.11 -2.22
C SER A 91 -25.93 -15.23 -0.98
N SER A 92 -25.57 -14.53 0.10
CA SER A 92 -26.36 -14.47 1.34
C SER A 92 -27.74 -13.83 1.10
N TYR A 93 -27.80 -12.71 0.38
CA TYR A 93 -29.07 -12.05 0.04
C TYR A 93 -30.00 -12.98 -0.75
N PHE A 94 -29.47 -13.68 -1.74
CA PHE A 94 -30.25 -14.60 -2.57
C PHE A 94 -30.82 -15.78 -1.77
N TRP A 95 -30.08 -16.27 -0.77
CA TRP A 95 -30.59 -17.30 0.14
C TRP A 95 -31.76 -16.82 1.01
N PHE A 96 -31.69 -15.58 1.52
CA PHE A 96 -32.79 -14.99 2.28
C PHE A 96 -34.07 -14.85 1.44
N GLU A 97 -33.95 -14.51 0.16
CA GLU A 97 -35.09 -14.36 -0.75
C GLU A 97 -35.69 -15.68 -1.24
N THR A 98 -34.85 -16.67 -1.59
CA THR A 98 -35.30 -17.91 -2.25
C THR A 98 -35.55 -19.07 -1.29
N GLY A 99 -35.13 -18.95 -0.03
CA GLY A 99 -35.33 -19.97 1.00
C GLY A 99 -34.40 -21.19 0.86
N PRO A 100 -34.54 -22.18 1.77
CA PRO A 100 -33.59 -23.29 1.91
C PRO A 100 -33.61 -24.33 0.77
N VAL A 101 -34.49 -24.17 -0.22
CA VAL A 101 -34.64 -25.10 -1.36
C VAL A 101 -33.35 -25.17 -2.20
N TYR A 102 -32.52 -24.12 -2.19
CA TYR A 102 -31.29 -24.01 -2.99
C TYR A 102 -30.00 -24.08 -2.15
N TRP A 103 -29.99 -24.87 -1.07
CA TRP A 103 -28.86 -24.93 -0.13
C TRP A 103 -27.53 -25.33 -0.82
N GLU A 104 -27.56 -26.25 -1.79
CA GLU A 104 -26.35 -26.69 -2.51
C GLU A 104 -25.75 -25.56 -3.36
N THR A 105 -26.60 -24.76 -4.01
CA THR A 105 -26.20 -23.60 -4.80
C THR A 105 -25.59 -22.51 -3.90
N LEU A 106 -26.15 -22.31 -2.70
CA LEU A 106 -25.58 -21.40 -1.71
C LEU A 106 -24.16 -21.80 -1.33
N VAL A 107 -23.94 -23.07 -0.96
CA VAL A 107 -22.63 -23.55 -0.51
C VAL A 107 -21.58 -23.38 -1.61
N ILE A 108 -21.91 -23.75 -2.86
CA ILE A 108 -21.01 -23.58 -3.99
C ILE A 108 -20.67 -22.10 -4.20
N ASN A 109 -21.66 -21.21 -4.17
CA ASN A 109 -21.43 -19.78 -4.38
C ASN A 109 -20.63 -19.13 -3.25
N ILE A 110 -20.84 -19.54 -2.00
CA ILE A 110 -20.04 -19.09 -0.86
C ILE A 110 -18.59 -19.55 -1.02
N ILE A 111 -18.35 -20.82 -1.34
CA ILE A 111 -16.98 -21.34 -1.54
C ILE A 111 -16.28 -20.59 -2.68
N LEU A 112 -16.96 -20.40 -3.81
CA LEU A 112 -16.44 -19.65 -4.94
C LEU A 112 -16.11 -18.20 -4.58
N SER A 113 -16.94 -17.55 -3.76
CA SER A 113 -16.75 -16.16 -3.32
C SER A 113 -15.69 -16.01 -2.22
N CYS A 114 -15.52 -17.02 -1.37
CA CYS A 114 -14.46 -17.03 -0.36
C CYS A 114 -13.07 -17.15 -0.99
N SER A 115 -12.93 -17.88 -2.10
CA SER A 115 -11.63 -18.08 -2.75
C SER A 115 -10.93 -16.76 -3.17
N PRO A 116 -11.55 -15.80 -3.90
CA PRO A 116 -10.92 -14.52 -4.21
C PRO A 116 -10.72 -13.65 -2.96
N ALA A 117 -11.60 -13.73 -1.96
CA ALA A 117 -11.41 -12.99 -0.70
C ALA A 117 -10.13 -13.43 0.03
N VAL A 118 -9.93 -14.75 0.16
CA VAL A 118 -8.73 -15.32 0.80
C VAL A 118 -7.47 -15.00 0.01
N ILE A 119 -7.49 -15.18 -1.31
CA ILE A 119 -6.34 -14.84 -2.18
C ILE A 119 -6.03 -13.34 -2.08
N GLY A 120 -7.06 -12.49 -2.14
CA GLY A 120 -6.93 -11.05 -2.00
C GLY A 120 -6.29 -10.65 -0.67
N LEU A 121 -6.71 -11.28 0.44
CA LEU A 121 -6.16 -11.02 1.77
C LEU A 121 -4.68 -11.43 1.90
N ILE A 122 -4.31 -12.58 1.32
CA ILE A 122 -2.91 -13.03 1.26
C ILE A 122 -2.06 -12.02 0.47
N LEU A 123 -2.50 -11.66 -0.73
CA LEU A 123 -1.78 -10.70 -1.58
C LEU A 123 -1.70 -9.31 -0.91
N PHE A 124 -2.74 -8.88 -0.19
CA PHE A 124 -2.74 -7.61 0.53
C PHE A 124 -1.63 -7.58 1.58
N THR A 125 -1.53 -8.65 2.36
CA THR A 125 -0.49 -8.83 3.40
C THR A 125 0.92 -8.86 2.80
N VAL A 126 1.09 -9.58 1.69
CA VAL A 126 2.35 -9.61 0.93
C VAL A 126 2.71 -8.22 0.40
N GLY A 127 1.72 -7.48 -0.11
CA GLY A 127 1.89 -6.11 -0.60
C GLY A 127 2.48 -5.18 0.46
N TYR A 128 1.91 -5.16 1.67
CA TYR A 128 2.47 -4.36 2.78
C TYR A 128 3.84 -4.86 3.24
N SER A 129 4.07 -6.17 3.24
CA SER A 129 5.38 -6.73 3.59
C SER A 129 6.49 -6.28 2.61
N ILE A 130 6.17 -6.15 1.33
CA ILE A 130 7.08 -5.60 0.31
C ILE A 130 7.28 -4.09 0.55
N GLU A 131 6.22 -3.37 0.90
CA GLU A 131 6.29 -1.94 1.22
C GLU A 131 7.23 -1.65 2.40
N MET A 132 7.12 -2.43 3.49
CA MET A 132 8.02 -2.33 4.64
C MET A 132 9.48 -2.49 4.24
N LYS A 133 9.78 -3.45 3.36
CA LYS A 133 11.12 -3.66 2.82
C LYS A 133 11.57 -2.52 1.92
N ALA A 134 10.64 -1.86 1.22
CA ALA A 134 10.94 -0.67 0.43
C ALA A 134 11.35 0.48 1.36
N TRP A 135 10.56 0.79 2.39
CA TRP A 135 10.89 1.80 3.40
C TRP A 135 12.25 1.52 4.05
N GLY A 136 12.55 0.26 4.38
CA GLY A 136 13.86 -0.14 4.88
C GLY A 136 15.03 0.23 3.94
N ASN A 137 14.85 0.08 2.63
CA ASN A 137 15.87 0.48 1.66
C ASN A 137 16.03 2.01 1.56
N LEU A 138 14.94 2.77 1.62
CA LEU A 138 15.04 4.23 1.67
C LEU A 138 15.80 4.69 2.93
N LYS A 139 15.55 4.04 4.07
CA LYS A 139 16.28 4.31 5.32
C LYS A 139 17.79 4.11 5.15
N LEU A 140 18.19 2.98 4.59
CA LEU A 140 19.62 2.66 4.36
C LEU A 140 20.27 3.69 3.44
N TYR A 141 19.58 4.09 2.36
CA TYR A 141 20.08 5.14 1.47
C TYR A 141 20.33 6.47 2.20
N ILE A 142 19.35 6.95 2.98
CA ILE A 142 19.46 8.21 3.72
C ILE A 142 20.54 8.13 4.79
N ALA A 143 20.67 7.00 5.48
CA ALA A 143 21.69 6.80 6.51
C ALA A 143 23.12 6.83 5.93
N GLU A 144 23.36 6.17 4.80
CA GLU A 144 24.67 6.16 4.14
C GLU A 144 25.01 7.50 3.47
N ASN A 145 24.00 8.24 3.04
CA ASN A 145 24.16 9.52 2.32
C ASN A 145 23.76 10.72 3.17
N ARG A 146 23.89 10.60 4.51
CA ARG A 146 23.43 11.62 5.47
C ARG A 146 24.03 12.99 5.20
N SER A 147 25.27 13.05 4.70
CA SER A 147 25.96 14.29 4.33
C SER A 147 25.34 15.06 3.16
N LEU A 148 24.47 14.42 2.36
CA LEU A 148 23.75 15.08 1.27
C LEU A 148 22.52 15.88 1.74
N PHE A 149 22.15 15.76 3.01
CA PHE A 149 20.96 16.37 3.57
C PHE A 149 21.30 17.22 4.80
N PRO A 150 20.55 18.30 5.07
CA PRO A 150 20.65 19.00 6.35
C PRO A 150 20.39 18.04 7.51
N GLU A 151 21.15 18.16 8.60
CA GLU A 151 21.15 17.16 9.66
C GLU A 151 19.77 16.92 10.30
N HIS A 152 19.00 17.99 10.48
CA HIS A 152 17.62 17.93 10.97
C HIS A 152 16.71 17.15 10.02
N VAL A 153 16.78 17.43 8.70
CA VAL A 153 15.99 16.73 7.69
C VAL A 153 16.33 15.24 7.66
N ALA A 154 17.62 14.90 7.69
CA ALA A 154 18.04 13.51 7.66
C ALA A 154 17.52 12.73 8.89
N SER A 155 17.59 13.33 10.08
CA SER A 155 17.08 12.72 11.32
C SER A 155 15.57 12.51 11.27
N GLU A 156 14.81 13.53 10.87
CA GLU A 156 13.35 13.45 10.76
C GLU A 156 12.89 12.44 9.71
N VAL A 157 13.59 12.36 8.58
CA VAL A 157 13.29 11.38 7.53
C VAL A 157 13.56 9.95 8.02
N LEU A 158 14.66 9.72 8.75
CA LEU A 158 14.97 8.39 9.29
C LEU A 158 13.89 7.91 10.28
N ASP A 159 13.45 8.79 11.19
CA ASP A 159 12.35 8.50 12.12
C ASP A 159 11.02 8.31 11.39
N GLY A 160 10.72 9.18 10.41
CA GLY A 160 9.53 9.07 9.56
C GLY A 160 9.46 7.76 8.79
N VAL A 161 10.58 7.29 8.25
CA VAL A 161 10.66 6.01 7.54
C VAL A 161 10.44 4.81 8.48
N ASP A 162 10.91 4.87 9.72
CA ASP A 162 10.62 3.83 10.72
C ASP A 162 9.14 3.80 11.11
N LYS A 163 8.52 4.98 11.24
CA LYS A 163 7.07 5.11 11.46
C LYS A 163 6.27 4.55 10.29
N LEU A 164 6.66 4.85 9.05
CA LEU A 164 6.01 4.31 7.84
C LEU A 164 6.14 2.79 7.73
N LYS A 165 7.32 2.24 8.07
CA LYS A 165 7.52 0.79 8.14
C LYS A 165 6.61 0.14 9.18
N THR A 166 6.50 0.76 10.36
CA THR A 166 5.60 0.29 11.43
C THR A 166 4.14 0.41 11.01
N ALA A 167 3.76 1.51 10.38
CA ALA A 167 2.41 1.71 9.87
C ALA A 167 2.03 0.66 8.82
N ALA A 168 2.92 0.34 7.86
CA ALA A 168 2.67 -0.71 6.88
C ALA A 168 2.45 -2.09 7.55
N LEU A 169 3.21 -2.40 8.61
CA LEU A 169 2.99 -3.62 9.41
C LEU A 169 1.63 -3.58 10.11
N MET A 170 1.30 -2.46 10.75
CA MET A 170 0.02 -2.28 11.45
C MET A 170 -1.18 -2.34 10.51
N TYR A 171 -1.06 -1.85 9.27
CA TYR A 171 -2.12 -2.00 8.27
C TYR A 171 -2.30 -3.47 7.85
N ALA A 172 -1.21 -4.21 7.67
CA ALA A 172 -1.28 -5.64 7.39
C ALA A 172 -1.93 -6.43 8.53
N LEU A 173 -1.53 -6.18 9.78
CA LEU A 173 -2.04 -6.86 10.97
C LEU A 173 -3.42 -6.38 11.39
N GLY A 174 -3.70 -5.08 11.29
CA GLY A 174 -4.99 -4.48 11.64
C GLY A 174 -6.11 -4.96 10.72
N PHE A 175 -5.83 -5.11 9.43
CA PHE A 175 -6.78 -5.72 8.51
C PHE A 175 -7.09 -7.18 8.89
N LEU A 176 -6.06 -7.96 9.24
CA LEU A 176 -6.21 -9.34 9.74
C LEU A 176 -7.00 -9.40 11.06
N GLY A 177 -6.75 -8.47 11.99
CA GLY A 177 -7.46 -8.40 13.27
C GLY A 177 -8.94 -8.07 13.10
N VAL A 178 -9.28 -7.08 12.25
CA VAL A 178 -10.67 -6.74 11.94
C VAL A 178 -11.37 -7.89 11.21
N THR A 179 -10.72 -8.54 10.24
CA THR A 179 -11.32 -9.70 9.54
C THR A 179 -11.50 -10.91 10.45
N LEU A 180 -10.58 -11.17 11.39
CA LEU A 180 -10.74 -12.23 12.38
C LEU A 180 -11.91 -11.95 13.34
N ILE A 181 -12.04 -10.71 13.82
CA ILE A 181 -13.16 -10.33 14.71
C ILE A 181 -14.50 -10.43 13.97
N VAL A 182 -14.58 -9.93 12.73
CA VAL A 182 -15.80 -10.03 11.91
C VAL A 182 -16.13 -11.48 11.54
N GLY A 183 -15.12 -12.34 11.32
CA GLY A 183 -15.35 -13.77 11.08
C GLY A 183 -15.71 -14.59 12.32
N PHE A 184 -15.55 -14.03 13.53
CA PHE A 184 -15.86 -14.68 14.81
C PHE A 184 -17.23 -14.27 15.37
N ILE A 185 -17.77 -13.12 14.93
CA ILE A 185 -19.13 -12.64 15.23
C ILE A 185 -20.11 -13.26 14.24
#